data_AF-W2XV35-F1
#
_entry.id   AF-W2XV35-F1
#
_cell.length_a   1.000
_cell.length_b   1.000
_cell.length_c   1.000
_cell.angle_alpha   90.00
_cell.angle_beta   90.00
_cell.angle_gamma   90.00
#
_symmetry.space_group_name_H-M   'P 1'
#
loop_
_entity.id
_entity.type
_entity.pdbx_description
1 polymer ?
#
loop_
_entity_poly.entity_id
_entity_poly.type
_entity_poly.pdbx_seq_one_letter_code
_entity_poly.pdbx_strand_id
1 'polypeptide(L)'
;MGNCEQRVPEENLEIVDLAALLHDIDDWKYQSDKEKPTKRAVAFLQSESVPADKIERVMTIIDCMGFKEELEGKGSRSFSVEYGCVQDADRLDAIGAIGIARCFTYGGHKLRPLYDPDVPPIDSMTKEQYMDPNRPNTTINHFYEKLLKLRGMMKTNAGKRLAEERHAFMETFLDQFHKEISGRG
;
A
#
# COMPACT_ATOMS: atom_id res chain seq x y z
N MET A 1 4.23 28.98 8.09
CA MET A 1 4.13 28.90 6.61
C MET A 1 2.91 28.05 6.30
N GLY A 2 1.99 28.58 5.48
CA GLY A 2 0.59 28.15 5.43
C GLY A 2 0.38 26.66 5.12
N ASN A 3 -0.44 26.01 5.96
CA ASN A 3 -1.07 24.72 5.66
C ASN A 3 -2.09 24.91 4.53
N CYS A 4 -1.64 25.00 3.29
CA CYS A 4 -2.54 24.76 2.17
C CYS A 4 -2.75 23.24 2.13
N GLU A 5 -3.86 22.77 2.69
CA GLU A 5 -4.26 21.37 2.52
C GLU A 5 -4.44 21.12 1.02
N GLN A 6 -3.81 20.05 0.51
CA GLN A 6 -4.01 19.66 -0.88
C GLN A 6 -5.48 19.26 -1.01
N ARG A 7 -6.25 20.05 -1.77
CA ARG A 7 -7.67 19.82 -1.99
C ARG A 7 -7.88 19.34 -3.41
N VAL A 8 -8.57 18.21 -3.56
CA VAL A 8 -9.01 17.71 -4.86
C VAL A 8 -10.13 18.64 -5.37
N PRO A 9 -10.04 19.15 -6.62
CA PRO A 9 -11.14 19.88 -7.24
C PRO A 9 -12.41 19.03 -7.29
N GLU A 10 -13.59 19.65 -7.13
CA GLU A 10 -14.86 18.93 -7.03
C GLU A 10 -15.15 18.09 -8.28
N GLU A 11 -14.78 18.61 -9.45
CA GLU A 11 -14.86 17.94 -10.74
C GLU A 11 -13.98 16.68 -10.87
N ASN A 12 -12.98 16.51 -10.01
CA ASN A 12 -12.06 15.36 -10.01
C ASN A 12 -12.36 14.36 -8.88
N LEU A 13 -13.37 14.60 -8.02
CA LEU A 13 -13.75 13.67 -6.96
C LEU A 13 -14.17 12.31 -7.50
N GLU A 14 -14.92 12.29 -8.60
CA GLU A 14 -15.34 11.04 -9.24
C GLU A 14 -14.14 10.19 -9.69
N ILE A 15 -13.04 10.82 -10.11
CA ILE A 15 -11.80 10.11 -10.49
C ILE A 15 -11.18 9.45 -9.25
N VAL A 16 -11.19 10.13 -8.10
CA VAL A 16 -10.69 9.59 -6.83
C VAL A 16 -11.55 8.41 -6.38
N ASP A 17 -12.87 8.55 -6.43
CA ASP A 17 -13.81 7.50 -6.02
C ASP A 17 -13.68 6.25 -6.88
N LEU A 18 -13.67 6.41 -8.21
CA LEU A 18 -13.50 5.30 -9.15
C LEU A 18 -12.14 4.63 -9.00
N ALA A 19 -11.07 5.42 -8.85
CA ALA A 19 -9.74 4.88 -8.63
C ALA A 19 -9.70 4.10 -7.32
N ALA A 20 -10.21 4.64 -6.20
CA ALA A 20 -10.25 3.96 -4.92
C ALA A 20 -11.09 2.67 -4.92
N LEU A 21 -12.21 2.63 -5.66
CA LEU A 21 -13.03 1.43 -5.78
C LEU A 21 -12.35 0.31 -6.58
N LEU A 22 -11.66 0.67 -7.66
CA LEU A 22 -11.16 -0.30 -8.65
C LEU A 22 -9.69 -0.66 -8.46
N HIS A 23 -9.02 0.00 -7.53
CA HIS A 23 -7.58 -0.05 -7.28
C HIS A 23 -7.01 -1.47 -7.09
N ASP A 24 -7.80 -2.36 -6.46
CA ASP A 24 -7.42 -3.73 -6.10
C ASP A 24 -8.01 -4.80 -7.06
N ILE A 25 -8.88 -4.43 -8.01
CA ILE A 25 -9.62 -5.39 -8.86
C ILE A 25 -8.71 -6.29 -9.70
N ASP A 26 -7.50 -5.80 -9.94
CA ASP A 26 -6.51 -6.39 -10.80
C ASP A 26 -5.17 -6.64 -10.05
N ASP A 27 -5.18 -6.70 -8.71
CA ASP A 27 -3.97 -7.02 -7.93
C ASP A 27 -3.50 -8.46 -8.21
N TRP A 28 -2.25 -8.58 -8.65
CA TRP A 28 -1.55 -9.83 -8.97
C TRP A 28 -1.58 -10.85 -7.82
N LYS A 29 -1.77 -10.43 -6.56
CA LYS A 29 -1.92 -11.34 -5.41
C LYS A 29 -3.15 -12.25 -5.51
N TYR A 30 -4.15 -11.85 -6.29
CA TYR A 30 -5.43 -12.55 -6.45
C TYR A 30 -5.65 -13.12 -7.86
N GLN A 31 -4.68 -12.93 -8.76
CA GLN A 31 -4.78 -13.46 -10.12
C GLN A 31 -4.21 -14.87 -10.20
N SER A 32 -5.03 -15.81 -10.68
CA SER A 32 -4.56 -17.09 -11.22
C SER A 32 -4.13 -16.86 -12.67
N ASP A 33 -2.82 -16.78 -12.91
CA ASP A 33 -2.13 -16.76 -14.21
C ASP A 33 -3.05 -16.69 -15.45
N LYS A 34 -3.19 -15.50 -16.08
CA LYS A 34 -3.22 -15.28 -17.57
C LYS A 34 -3.78 -13.94 -18.06
N GLU A 35 -4.49 -13.15 -17.25
CA GLU A 35 -5.06 -11.88 -17.74
C GLU A 35 -4.27 -10.68 -17.23
N LYS A 36 -3.87 -9.80 -18.15
CA LYS A 36 -3.19 -8.54 -17.78
C LYS A 36 -4.10 -7.72 -16.86
N PRO A 37 -3.54 -7.09 -15.81
CA PRO A 37 -4.26 -6.37 -14.74
C PRO A 37 -4.95 -5.06 -15.18
N THR A 38 -5.22 -4.87 -16.46
CA THR A 38 -5.69 -3.59 -17.02
C THR A 38 -6.99 -3.73 -17.80
N LYS A 39 -7.57 -4.93 -17.84
CA LYS A 39 -8.77 -5.19 -18.64
C LYS A 39 -10.07 -5.18 -17.84
N ARG A 40 -10.08 -5.56 -16.56
CA ARG A 40 -11.33 -5.66 -15.78
C ARG A 40 -11.84 -4.29 -15.36
N ALA A 41 -10.96 -3.46 -14.80
CA ALA A 41 -11.31 -2.08 -14.46
C ALA A 41 -11.81 -1.30 -15.69
N VAL A 42 -11.10 -1.40 -16.82
CA VAL A 42 -11.48 -0.73 -18.07
C VAL A 42 -12.82 -1.25 -18.61
N ALA A 43 -13.02 -2.56 -18.64
CA ALA A 43 -14.27 -3.14 -19.13
C ALA A 43 -15.48 -2.71 -18.28
N PHE A 44 -15.30 -2.65 -16.95
CA PHE A 44 -16.33 -2.15 -16.04
C PHE A 44 -16.64 -0.67 -16.27
N LEU A 45 -15.60 0.18 -16.35
CA LEU A 45 -15.81 1.61 -16.59
C LEU A 45 -16.47 1.88 -17.95
N GLN A 46 -16.14 1.08 -18.97
CA GLN A 46 -16.78 1.15 -20.29
C GLN A 46 -18.24 0.68 -20.24
N SER A 47 -18.59 -0.36 -19.47
CA SER A 47 -19.98 -0.80 -19.35
C SER A 47 -20.86 0.23 -18.66
N GLU A 48 -20.29 1.02 -17.74
CA GLU A 48 -20.98 2.14 -17.07
C GLU A 48 -20.96 3.44 -17.90
N SER A 49 -20.52 3.40 -19.16
CA SER A 49 -20.47 4.56 -20.07
C SER A 49 -19.62 5.73 -19.56
N VAL A 50 -18.55 5.45 -18.79
CA VAL A 50 -17.62 6.48 -18.31
C VAL A 50 -16.83 7.07 -19.50
N PRO A 51 -16.67 8.41 -19.58
CA PRO A 51 -15.89 9.06 -20.64
C PRO A 51 -14.44 8.56 -20.70
N ALA A 52 -13.91 8.38 -21.92
CA ALA A 52 -12.60 7.78 -22.16
C ALA A 52 -11.44 8.53 -21.48
N ASP A 53 -11.53 9.86 -21.41
CA ASP A 53 -10.55 10.73 -20.73
C ASP A 53 -10.52 10.49 -19.21
N LYS A 54 -11.69 10.24 -18.59
CA LYS A 54 -11.75 9.85 -17.17
C LYS A 54 -11.20 8.45 -16.95
N ILE A 55 -11.53 7.50 -17.82
CA ILE A 55 -10.99 6.14 -17.75
C ILE A 55 -9.45 6.18 -17.78
N GLU A 56 -8.86 6.94 -18.71
CA GLU A 56 -7.41 7.09 -18.81
C GLU A 56 -6.80 7.66 -17.51
N ARG A 57 -7.41 8.69 -16.92
CA ARG A 57 -6.95 9.28 -15.65
C ARG A 57 -7.06 8.28 -14.49
N VAL A 58 -8.17 7.55 -14.38
CA VAL A 58 -8.36 6.51 -13.35
C VAL A 58 -7.32 5.41 -13.49
N MET A 59 -7.11 4.88 -14.70
CA MET A 59 -6.13 3.82 -14.94
C MET A 59 -4.71 4.28 -14.66
N THR A 60 -4.38 5.54 -14.99
CA THR A 60 -3.07 6.12 -14.67
C THR A 60 -2.81 6.13 -13.17
N ILE A 61 -3.83 6.43 -12.35
CA ILE A 61 -3.71 6.38 -10.89
C ILE A 61 -3.47 4.93 -10.47
N ILE A 62 -4.35 4.00 -10.88
CA ILE A 62 -4.33 2.59 -10.47
C ILE A 62 -2.98 1.94 -10.78
N ASP A 63 -2.47 2.13 -12.01
CA ASP A 63 -1.21 1.52 -12.46
C ASP A 63 0.02 1.99 -11.67
N CYS A 64 -0.08 3.14 -10.98
CA CYS A 64 1.04 3.73 -10.24
C CYS A 64 0.98 3.51 -8.73
N MET A 65 -0.10 2.96 -8.14
CA MET A 65 -0.25 2.97 -6.68
C MET A 65 0.66 2.00 -5.94
N GLY A 66 1.10 0.93 -6.60
CA GLY A 66 1.75 -0.18 -5.93
C GLY A 66 3.10 0.18 -5.27
N PHE A 67 3.40 -0.49 -4.16
CA PHE A 67 4.66 -0.29 -3.43
C PHE A 67 5.89 -0.66 -4.26
N LYS A 68 5.77 -1.63 -5.18
CA LYS A 68 6.86 -2.07 -6.06
C LYS A 68 7.24 -0.98 -7.09
N GLU A 69 6.28 -0.17 -7.52
CA GLU A 69 6.50 0.98 -8.40
C GLU A 69 7.24 2.12 -7.66
N GLU A 70 6.97 2.30 -6.36
CA GLU A 70 7.66 3.27 -5.52
C GLU A 70 9.16 2.92 -5.35
N LEU A 71 9.49 1.62 -5.20
CA LEU A 71 10.87 1.14 -5.10
C LEU A 71 11.72 1.41 -6.36
N GLU A 72 11.09 1.54 -7.54
CA GLU A 72 11.78 1.89 -8.80
C GLU A 72 12.02 3.41 -8.95
N GLY A 73 11.71 4.22 -7.93
CA GLY A 73 11.88 5.68 -7.99
C GLY A 73 10.85 6.38 -8.87
N LYS A 74 9.83 5.67 -9.39
CA LYS A 74 8.67 6.29 -10.07
C LYS A 74 7.84 7.17 -9.12
N GLY A 75 8.00 6.94 -7.81
CA GLY A 75 7.52 7.72 -6.66
C GLY A 75 8.04 9.16 -6.52
N SER A 76 8.92 9.62 -7.42
CA SER A 76 9.54 10.96 -7.45
C SER A 76 9.03 11.88 -8.59
N ARG A 77 8.00 11.46 -9.34
CA ARG A 77 7.39 12.29 -10.38
C ARG A 77 6.46 13.34 -9.78
N SER A 78 6.16 14.41 -10.53
CA SER A 78 5.05 15.30 -10.17
C SER A 78 3.75 14.51 -10.20
N PHE A 79 3.20 14.16 -9.04
CA PHE A 79 1.92 13.46 -8.95
C PHE A 79 0.76 14.45 -8.94
N SER A 80 -0.40 13.98 -9.43
CA SER A 80 -1.64 14.71 -9.26
C SER A 80 -2.13 14.60 -7.80
N VAL A 81 -2.98 15.53 -7.38
CA VAL A 81 -3.54 15.53 -6.02
C VAL A 81 -4.43 14.30 -5.81
N GLU A 82 -5.16 13.89 -6.85
CA GLU A 82 -6.02 12.70 -6.88
C GLU A 82 -5.22 11.44 -6.57
N TYR A 83 -4.09 11.24 -7.27
CA TYR A 83 -3.20 10.11 -7.01
C TYR A 83 -2.72 10.10 -5.55
N GLY A 84 -2.30 11.26 -5.04
CA GLY A 84 -1.82 11.37 -3.65
C GLY A 84 -2.90 10.99 -2.64
N CYS A 85 -4.15 11.41 -2.87
CA CYS A 85 -5.28 11.06 -2.02
C CYS A 85 -5.58 9.56 -2.04
N VAL A 86 -5.68 8.94 -3.22
CA VAL A 86 -6.00 7.51 -3.36
C VAL A 86 -4.89 6.65 -2.77
N GLN A 87 -3.64 6.95 -3.08
CA GLN A 87 -2.49 6.19 -2.58
C GLN A 87 -2.34 6.32 -1.06
N ASP A 88 -2.52 7.51 -0.49
CA ASP A 88 -2.47 7.69 0.95
C ASP A 88 -3.61 6.93 1.63
N ALA A 89 -4.82 6.93 1.06
CA ALA A 89 -5.96 6.18 1.61
C ALA A 89 -5.70 4.68 1.66
N ASP A 90 -5.22 4.07 0.57
CA ASP A 90 -4.82 2.65 0.52
C ASP A 90 -3.71 2.34 1.55
N ARG A 91 -2.65 3.15 1.56
CA ARG A 91 -1.52 2.95 2.48
C ARG A 91 -1.91 3.12 3.94
N LEU A 92 -2.84 4.03 4.25
CA LEU A 92 -3.35 4.21 5.59
C LEU A 92 -4.07 2.93 6.06
N ASP A 93 -4.87 2.28 5.21
CA ASP A 93 -5.55 1.01 5.56
C ASP A 93 -4.56 -0.14 5.81
N ALA A 94 -3.39 -0.10 5.17
CA ALA A 94 -2.32 -1.06 5.37
C ALA A 94 -1.57 -0.92 6.72
N ILE A 95 -1.78 0.16 7.48
CA ILE A 95 -1.07 0.44 8.75
C ILE A 95 -2.02 0.61 9.95
N GLY A 96 -1.46 0.60 11.15
CA GLY A 96 -2.21 0.67 12.41
C GLY A 96 -2.88 -0.66 12.77
N ALA A 97 -3.93 -0.62 13.59
CA ALA A 97 -4.58 -1.83 14.11
C ALA A 97 -5.14 -2.74 13.00
N ILE A 98 -5.81 -2.17 11.99
CA ILE A 98 -6.31 -2.92 10.84
C ILE A 98 -5.15 -3.47 10.00
N GLY A 99 -4.11 -2.67 9.78
CA GLY A 99 -2.89 -3.10 9.10
C GLY A 99 -2.23 -4.32 9.76
N ILE A 100 -2.12 -4.32 11.09
CA ILE A 100 -1.64 -5.45 11.89
C ILE A 100 -2.49 -6.70 11.62
N ALA A 101 -3.82 -6.59 11.77
CA ALA A 101 -4.73 -7.72 11.57
C ALA A 101 -4.64 -8.29 10.14
N ARG A 102 -4.62 -7.41 9.12
CA ARG A 102 -4.45 -7.79 7.70
C ARG A 102 -3.11 -8.47 7.46
N CYS A 103 -2.04 -7.96 8.06
CA CYS A 103 -0.69 -8.52 7.91
C CYS A 103 -0.62 -9.96 8.41
N PHE A 104 -1.10 -10.24 9.63
CA PHE A 104 -1.13 -11.60 10.18
C PHE A 104 -2.08 -12.52 9.44
N THR A 105 -3.26 -12.03 9.05
CA THR A 105 -4.24 -12.83 8.28
C THR A 105 -3.64 -13.26 6.93
N TYR A 106 -3.01 -12.34 6.21
CA TYR A 106 -2.35 -12.64 4.93
C TYR A 106 -1.12 -13.55 5.10
N GLY A 107 -0.31 -13.31 6.15
CA GLY A 107 0.83 -14.17 6.50
C GLY A 107 0.39 -15.61 6.74
N GLY A 108 -0.68 -15.81 7.51
CA GLY A 108 -1.29 -17.12 7.75
C GLY A 108 -1.81 -17.78 6.47
N HIS A 109 -2.54 -17.05 5.62
CA HIS A 109 -3.01 -17.57 4.32
C HIS A 109 -1.86 -17.98 3.39
N LYS A 110 -0.70 -17.30 3.45
CA LYS A 110 0.50 -17.65 2.68
C LYS A 110 1.40 -18.67 3.38
N LEU A 111 0.99 -19.22 4.53
CA LEU A 111 1.79 -20.14 5.36
C LEU A 111 3.18 -19.59 5.68
N ARG A 112 3.30 -18.27 5.82
CA ARG A 112 4.56 -17.59 6.12
C ARG A 112 4.87 -17.75 7.61
N PRO A 113 6.11 -18.09 8.00
CA PRO A 113 6.52 -18.07 9.39
C PRO A 113 6.19 -16.74 10.07
N LEU A 114 5.75 -16.80 11.32
CA LEU A 114 5.39 -15.61 12.09
C LEU A 114 6.62 -14.72 12.31
N TYR A 115 7.67 -15.31 12.86
CA TYR A 115 8.93 -14.70 13.25
C TYR A 115 10.04 -15.76 13.23
N ASP A 116 11.25 -15.35 12.92
CA ASP A 116 12.46 -16.16 12.94
C ASP A 116 13.65 -15.24 13.27
N PRO A 117 14.36 -15.44 14.40
CA PRO A 117 15.48 -14.59 14.79
C PRO A 117 16.69 -14.72 13.87
N ASP A 118 16.83 -15.84 13.15
CA ASP A 118 17.95 -16.09 12.23
C ASP A 118 17.71 -15.49 10.85
N VAL A 119 16.50 -14.96 10.60
CA VAL A 119 16.12 -14.29 9.35
C VAL A 119 15.85 -12.80 9.64
N PRO A 120 16.87 -11.92 9.57
CA PRO A 120 16.68 -10.49 9.82
C PRO A 120 15.93 -9.77 8.67
N PRO A 121 15.24 -8.65 8.95
CA PRO A 121 14.58 -7.86 7.92
C PRO A 121 15.60 -7.13 7.02
N ILE A 122 15.22 -6.90 5.76
CA ILE A 122 16.04 -6.14 4.80
C ILE A 122 15.58 -4.68 4.75
N ASP A 123 16.48 -3.77 5.10
CA ASP A 123 16.15 -2.34 5.20
C ASP A 123 16.02 -1.66 3.83
N SER A 124 16.97 -1.86 2.92
CA SER A 124 16.94 -1.31 1.56
C SER A 124 16.75 -2.41 0.53
N MET A 125 15.48 -2.74 0.25
CA MET A 125 15.14 -3.86 -0.63
C MET A 125 14.86 -3.40 -2.06
N THR A 126 15.43 -4.07 -3.05
CA THR A 126 15.08 -3.84 -4.46
C THR A 126 13.73 -4.47 -4.81
N LYS A 127 13.13 -4.08 -5.94
CA LYS A 127 11.89 -4.68 -6.41
C LYS A 127 12.03 -6.18 -6.65
N GLU A 128 13.15 -6.61 -7.22
CA GLU A 128 13.44 -8.02 -7.48
C GLU A 128 13.46 -8.82 -6.17
N GLN A 129 14.13 -8.29 -5.16
CA GLN A 129 14.17 -8.91 -3.82
C GLN A 129 12.79 -8.92 -3.14
N TYR A 130 11.97 -7.87 -3.33
CA TYR A 130 10.61 -7.80 -2.80
C TYR A 130 9.68 -8.82 -3.46
N MET A 131 9.87 -9.11 -4.74
CA MET A 131 9.02 -10.00 -5.53
C MET A 131 9.49 -11.45 -5.58
N ASP A 132 10.68 -11.77 -5.07
CA ASP A 132 11.21 -13.14 -5.05
C ASP A 132 10.38 -14.04 -4.10
N PRO A 133 9.65 -15.05 -4.62
CA PRO A 133 8.83 -15.94 -3.80
C PRO A 133 9.67 -16.92 -2.97
N ASN A 134 10.94 -17.14 -3.32
CA ASN A 134 11.83 -18.08 -2.64
C ASN A 134 12.62 -17.43 -1.50
N ARG A 135 12.51 -16.10 -1.34
CA ARG A 135 13.23 -15.38 -0.29
C ARG A 135 12.68 -15.77 1.09
N PRO A 136 13.55 -16.12 2.05
CA PRO A 136 13.15 -16.19 3.44
C PRO A 136 12.52 -14.88 3.89
N ASN A 137 11.29 -14.95 4.38
CA ASN A 137 10.56 -13.81 4.92
C ASN A 137 9.61 -14.28 6.02
N THR A 138 9.39 -13.43 7.01
CA THR A 138 8.49 -13.66 8.13
C THR A 138 7.39 -12.60 8.13
N THR A 139 6.29 -12.86 8.84
CA THR A 139 5.22 -11.88 8.97
C THR A 139 5.72 -10.63 9.71
N ILE A 140 6.55 -10.80 10.75
CA ILE A 140 7.17 -9.69 11.49
C ILE A 140 8.14 -8.89 10.61
N ASN A 141 8.96 -9.53 9.78
CA ASN A 141 9.86 -8.80 8.88
C ASN A 141 9.11 -7.90 7.91
N HIS A 142 7.89 -8.27 7.51
CA HIS A 142 7.06 -7.43 6.64
C HIS A 142 6.75 -6.04 7.23
N PHE A 143 6.70 -5.93 8.56
CA PHE A 143 6.54 -4.63 9.22
C PHE A 143 7.73 -3.72 8.91
N TYR A 144 8.94 -4.19 9.12
CA TYR A 144 10.18 -3.44 8.90
C TYR A 144 10.48 -3.23 7.42
N GLU A 145 10.23 -4.24 6.60
CA GLU A 145 10.52 -4.19 5.17
C GLU A 145 9.58 -3.24 4.42
N LYS A 146 8.33 -3.09 4.88
CA LYS A 146 7.30 -2.31 4.20
C LYS A 146 6.48 -1.41 5.13
N LEU A 147 5.72 -1.98 6.08
CA LEU A 147 4.61 -1.25 6.72
C LEU A 147 5.08 0.00 7.47
N LEU A 148 6.19 -0.09 8.21
CA LEU A 148 6.79 1.04 8.94
C LEU A 148 7.37 2.12 8.02
N LYS A 149 7.63 1.81 6.75
CA LYS A 149 8.14 2.78 5.77
C LYS A 149 7.01 3.61 5.16
N LEU A 150 5.77 3.12 5.19
CA LEU A 150 4.63 3.77 4.53
C LEU A 150 4.35 5.17 5.10
N ARG A 151 4.56 5.39 6.40
CA ARG A 151 4.48 6.71 7.04
C ARG A 151 5.32 7.76 6.29
N GLY A 152 6.56 7.43 5.98
CA GLY A 152 7.49 8.33 5.28
C GLY A 152 7.17 8.55 3.80
N MET A 153 6.26 7.74 3.25
CA MET A 153 5.91 7.74 1.82
C MET A 153 4.55 8.40 1.54
N MET A 154 3.86 8.92 2.57
CA MET A 154 2.60 9.64 2.41
C MET A 154 2.80 10.92 1.59
N LYS A 155 1.92 11.15 0.62
CA LYS A 155 1.99 12.25 -0.34
C LYS A 155 1.28 13.50 0.17
N THR A 156 0.21 13.33 0.94
CA THR A 156 -0.63 14.41 1.44
C THR A 156 -0.31 14.80 2.89
N ASN A 157 -0.55 16.06 3.24
CA ASN A 157 -0.38 16.51 4.63
C ASN A 157 -1.35 15.80 5.59
N ALA A 158 -2.58 15.53 5.14
CA ALA A 158 -3.56 14.78 5.94
C ALA A 158 -3.13 13.32 6.13
N GLY A 159 -2.67 12.67 5.06
CA GLY A 159 -2.16 11.31 5.10
C GLY A 159 -0.97 11.16 6.04
N LYS A 160 -0.01 12.11 5.99
CA LYS A 160 1.11 12.16 6.93
C LYS A 160 0.64 12.21 8.38
N ARG A 161 -0.28 13.12 8.72
CA ARG A 161 -0.81 13.26 10.09
C ARG A 161 -1.47 11.97 10.59
N LEU A 162 -2.34 11.37 9.79
CA LEU A 162 -3.04 10.13 10.16
C LEU A 162 -2.09 8.94 10.25
N ALA A 163 -1.02 8.92 9.44
CA ALA A 163 -0.04 7.86 9.46
C ALA A 163 0.83 7.87 10.72
N GLU A 164 1.05 9.03 11.35
CA GLU A 164 1.81 9.13 12.61
C GLU A 164 1.21 8.25 13.71
N GLU A 165 -0.09 8.42 13.98
CA GLU A 165 -0.77 7.70 15.06
C GLU A 165 -0.81 6.20 14.78
N ARG A 166 -1.07 5.81 13.52
CA ARG A 166 -1.11 4.40 13.10
C ARG A 166 0.28 3.76 13.15
N HIS A 167 1.32 4.49 12.79
CA HIS A 167 2.72 4.05 12.88
C HIS A 167 3.13 3.81 14.34
N ALA A 168 2.89 4.77 15.22
CA ALA A 168 3.20 4.65 16.64
C ALA A 168 2.53 3.44 17.30
N PHE A 169 1.28 3.14 16.90
CA PHE A 169 0.59 1.93 17.37
C PHE A 169 1.29 0.64 16.93
N MET A 170 1.78 0.58 15.67
CA MET A 170 2.53 -0.59 15.19
C MET A 170 3.87 -0.77 15.91
N GLU A 171 4.59 0.32 16.19
CA GLU A 171 5.82 0.26 16.99
C GLU A 171 5.55 -0.28 18.39
N THR A 172 4.49 0.22 19.04
CA THR A 172 4.05 -0.27 20.36
C THR A 172 3.73 -1.77 20.33
N PHE A 173 3.01 -2.21 19.29
CA PHE A 173 2.70 -3.63 19.09
C PHE A 173 3.98 -4.47 18.92
N LEU A 174 4.93 -4.04 18.09
CA LEU A 174 6.18 -4.75 17.85
C LEU A 174 7.05 -4.83 19.10
N ASP A 175 7.14 -3.74 19.86
CA ASP A 175 7.87 -3.71 21.13
C ASP A 175 7.29 -4.72 22.12
N GLN A 176 5.97 -4.79 22.22
CA GLN A 176 5.29 -5.76 23.07
C GLN A 176 5.52 -7.19 22.59
N PHE A 177 5.38 -7.43 21.27
CA PHE A 177 5.67 -8.73 20.65
C PHE A 177 7.09 -9.22 20.98
N HIS A 178 8.10 -8.36 20.86
CA HIS A 178 9.49 -8.72 21.13
C HIS A 178 9.76 -8.96 22.63
N LYS A 179 9.07 -8.27 23.53
CA LYS A 179 9.14 -8.56 24.97
C LYS A 179 8.57 -9.94 25.29
N GLU A 180 7.41 -10.26 24.74
CA GLU A 180 6.73 -11.55 24.95
C GLU A 180 7.55 -12.71 24.42
N ILE A 181 8.07 -12.60 23.19
CA ILE A 181 8.85 -13.69 22.58
C ILE A 181 10.21 -13.92 23.24
N SER A 182 10.76 -12.89 23.89
CA SER A 182 12.00 -13.00 24.67
C SER A 182 11.77 -13.36 26.14
N GLY A 183 10.53 -13.62 26.56
CA GLY A 183 10.18 -13.98 27.94
C GLY A 183 10.34 -12.83 28.94
N ARG A 184 10.26 -11.57 28.47
CA ARG A 184 10.41 -10.34 29.26
C ARG A 184 9.11 -9.52 29.37
N GLY A 185 7.98 -10.13 29.00
CA GLY A 185 6.64 -9.55 29.00
C GLY A 185 5.83 -9.90 30.24
#